data_AF-A0A382KPQ6-F1
#
_entry.id   AF-A0A382KPQ6-F1
#
_cell.length_a   1.000
_cell.length_b   1.000
_cell.length_c   1.000
_cell.angle_alpha   90.00
_cell.angle_beta   90.00
_cell.angle_gamma   90.00
#
_symmetry.space_group_name_H-M   'P 1'
#
loop_
_entity.id
_entity.type
_entity.pdbx_description
1 polymer ?
#
loop_
_entity_poly.entity_id
_entity_poly.type
_entity_poly.pdbx_seq_one_letter_code
_entity_poly.pdbx_strand_id
1 'polypeptide(L)'
;MNQRATALGLTLGLALGLLASATDIVLLGRAATAVAPLGTLFINAIRMVAIPLVITTIFVGIARLGDPRALGKLGGTALGFFWGTTVPAIVIGMVFMKIALSIFPVAVQPPASAEVVGEIPGLLDFLLRLIPANPFSAAADGALLPLIVFTLLAAAGAGALAEERRQRLIVLAEDISEMFIRLIGWILWTAPVGVFSLASPAVA
;
A
#
# COMPACT_ATOMS: atom_id res chain seq x y z
N MET A 1 12.52 17.84 -0.38
CA MET A 1 12.35 16.58 -1.13
C MET A 1 12.93 16.77 -2.53
N ASN A 2 14.05 16.13 -2.87
CA ASN A 2 14.72 16.35 -4.15
C ASN A 2 14.15 15.40 -5.21
N GLN A 3 13.00 15.75 -5.80
CA GLN A 3 12.33 14.94 -6.84
C GLN A 3 13.27 14.56 -8.00
N ARG A 4 14.21 15.46 -8.34
CA ARG A 4 15.26 15.21 -9.34
C ARG A 4 16.19 14.06 -8.94
N ALA A 5 16.56 13.94 -7.67
CA ALA A 5 17.43 12.87 -7.20
C ALA A 5 16.72 11.51 -7.24
N THR A 6 15.44 11.46 -6.87
CA THR A 6 14.65 10.21 -6.94
C THR A 6 14.46 9.77 -8.39
N ALA A 7 14.18 10.71 -9.30
CA ALA A 7 14.11 10.42 -10.73
C ALA A 7 15.44 9.89 -11.27
N LEU A 8 16.56 10.50 -10.89
CA LEU A 8 17.90 10.02 -11.25
C LEU A 8 18.15 8.60 -10.74
N GLY A 9 17.84 8.32 -9.48
CA GLY A 9 17.96 6.99 -8.90
C GLY A 9 17.16 5.94 -9.66
N LEU A 10 15.91 6.25 -10.01
CA LEU A 10 15.07 5.39 -10.85
C LEU A 10 15.70 5.16 -12.23
N THR A 11 16.12 6.22 -12.92
CA THR A 11 16.69 6.10 -14.27
C THR A 11 17.98 5.30 -14.27
N LEU A 12 18.85 5.49 -13.27
CA LEU A 12 20.10 4.75 -13.16
C LEU A 12 19.84 3.28 -12.81
N GLY A 13 18.85 3.00 -11.97
CA GLY A 13 18.48 1.63 -11.61
C GLY A 13 17.95 0.87 -12.82
N LEU A 14 17.01 1.48 -13.55
CA LEU A 14 16.48 0.92 -14.79
C LEU A 14 17.55 0.73 -15.86
N ALA A 15 18.43 1.72 -16.04
CA ALA A 15 19.53 1.61 -17.00
C ALA A 15 20.49 0.46 -16.64
N LEU A 16 20.84 0.31 -15.37
CA LEU A 16 21.72 -0.77 -14.90
C LEU A 16 21.06 -2.15 -15.07
N GLY A 17 19.76 -2.27 -14.77
CA GLY A 17 19.00 -3.50 -14.99
C GLY A 17 18.94 -3.87 -16.47
N LEU A 18 18.50 -2.95 -17.33
CA LEU A 18 18.39 -3.19 -18.77
C LEU A 18 19.74 -3.53 -19.41
N LEU A 19 20.83 -2.88 -19.00
CA LEU A 19 22.17 -3.20 -19.49
C LEU A 19 22.63 -4.58 -19.02
N ALA A 20 22.32 -4.98 -17.79
CA ALA A 20 22.63 -6.31 -17.29
C ALA A 20 21.87 -7.39 -18.10
N SER A 21 20.58 -7.17 -18.35
CA SER A 21 19.72 -8.07 -19.13
C SER A 21 20.16 -8.16 -20.61
N ALA A 22 20.55 -7.04 -21.24
CA ALA A 22 20.90 -7.01 -22.65
C ALA A 22 22.30 -7.56 -22.98
N THR A 23 23.22 -7.60 -22.01
CA THR A 23 24.62 -7.99 -22.26
C THR A 23 25.01 -9.36 -21.72
N ASP A 24 24.15 -10.01 -20.92
CA ASP A 24 24.41 -11.31 -20.25
C ASP A 24 25.73 -11.34 -19.42
N ILE A 25 26.23 -10.16 -19.02
CA ILE A 25 27.48 -10.06 -18.26
C ILE A 25 27.21 -10.43 -16.80
N VAL A 26 27.78 -11.56 -16.36
CA VAL A 26 27.66 -12.09 -14.98
C VAL A 26 28.01 -11.05 -13.91
N LEU A 27 28.98 -10.15 -14.17
CA LEU A 27 29.37 -9.09 -13.23
C LEU A 27 28.30 -8.00 -13.08
N LEU A 28 27.60 -7.64 -14.16
CA LEU A 28 26.51 -6.65 -14.12
C LEU A 28 25.28 -7.22 -13.41
N GLY A 29 24.93 -8.48 -13.67
CA GLY A 29 23.85 -9.16 -12.94
C GLY A 29 24.14 -9.30 -11.43
N ARG A 30 25.40 -9.59 -11.06
CA ARG A 30 25.84 -9.59 -9.66
C ARG A 30 25.79 -8.19 -9.03
N ALA A 31 26.18 -7.15 -9.77
CA ALA A 31 26.07 -5.78 -9.28
C ALA A 31 24.62 -5.36 -9.07
N ALA A 32 23.71 -5.70 -10.00
CA ALA A 32 22.28 -5.40 -9.89
C ALA A 32 21.62 -6.07 -8.66
N THR A 33 21.99 -7.32 -8.41
CA THR A 33 21.46 -8.10 -7.27
C THR A 33 22.10 -7.74 -5.93
N ALA A 34 23.37 -7.31 -5.92
CA ALA A 34 24.07 -6.90 -4.70
C ALA A 34 23.44 -5.67 -4.02
N VAL A 35 22.73 -4.84 -4.78
CA VAL A 35 22.09 -3.62 -4.28
C VAL A 35 20.70 -3.93 -3.69
N ALA A 36 20.09 -5.08 -4.00
CA ALA A 36 18.74 -5.46 -3.56
C ALA A 36 18.47 -5.31 -2.04
N PRO A 37 19.40 -5.62 -1.11
CA PRO A 37 19.17 -5.45 0.33
C PRO A 37 18.85 -4.01 0.74
N LEU A 38 19.42 -3.02 0.04
CA LEU A 38 19.12 -1.60 0.29
C LEU A 38 17.68 -1.26 -0.09
N GLY A 39 17.17 -1.89 -1.16
CA GLY A 39 15.76 -1.78 -1.57
C GLY A 39 14.83 -2.41 -0.53
N THR A 40 15.18 -3.58 -0.02
CA THR A 40 14.43 -4.24 1.06
C THR A 40 14.39 -3.39 2.34
N LEU A 41 15.53 -2.82 2.73
CA LEU A 41 15.60 -1.92 3.90
C LEU A 41 14.70 -0.70 3.71
N PHE A 42 14.71 -0.09 2.52
CA PHE A 42 13.84 1.02 2.19
C PHE A 42 12.34 0.66 2.29
N ILE A 43 11.93 -0.47 1.72
CA ILE A 43 10.54 -0.94 1.83
C ILE A 43 10.16 -1.25 3.28
N ASN A 44 11.05 -1.87 4.05
CA ASN A 44 10.81 -2.16 5.46
C ASN A 44 10.64 -0.87 6.27
N ALA A 45 11.42 0.17 5.98
CA ALA A 45 11.28 1.46 6.62
C ALA A 45 9.91 2.10 6.32
N ILE A 46 9.43 2.02 5.08
CA ILE A 46 8.08 2.50 4.73
C ILE A 46 6.99 1.68 5.44
N ARG A 47 7.11 0.34 5.43
CA ARG A 47 6.14 -0.56 6.07
C ARG A 47 6.05 -0.36 7.58
N MET A 48 7.18 -0.06 8.23
CA MET A 48 7.25 0.24 9.67
C MET A 48 6.35 1.42 10.06
N VAL A 49 6.26 2.44 9.22
CA VAL A 49 5.46 3.65 9.50
C VAL A 49 4.01 3.51 9.03
N ALA A 50 3.75 2.68 8.02
CA ALA A 50 2.43 2.58 7.40
C ALA A 50 1.32 2.19 8.38
N ILE A 51 1.51 1.16 9.20
CA ILE A 51 0.45 0.66 10.09
C ILE A 51 0.10 1.70 11.18
N PRO A 52 1.06 2.23 11.97
CA PRO A 52 0.74 3.25 12.97
C PRO A 52 0.07 4.48 12.37
N LEU A 53 0.56 4.95 11.22
CA LEU A 53 0.03 6.13 10.56
C LEU A 53 -1.41 5.93 10.06
N VAL A 54 -1.70 4.77 9.46
CA VAL A 54 -3.06 4.46 8.98
C VAL A 54 -4.04 4.44 10.16
N ILE A 55 -3.66 3.80 11.27
CA ILE A 55 -4.51 3.74 12.47
C ILE A 55 -4.76 5.15 13.00
N THR A 56 -3.72 5.97 13.20
CA THR A 56 -3.90 7.32 13.77
C THR A 56 -4.67 8.24 12.83
N THR A 57 -4.39 8.19 11.53
CA THR A 57 -5.06 9.05 10.54
C THR A 57 -6.54 8.72 10.40
N ILE A 58 -6.88 7.43 10.32
CA ILE A 58 -8.28 6.99 10.25
C ILE A 58 -8.99 7.31 11.57
N PHE A 59 -8.33 7.08 12.70
CA PHE A 59 -8.90 7.38 14.01
C PHE A 59 -9.27 8.86 14.13
N VAL A 60 -8.34 9.77 13.80
CA VAL A 60 -8.58 11.22 13.82
C VAL A 60 -9.71 11.59 12.85
N GLY A 61 -9.67 11.07 11.63
CA GLY A 61 -10.66 11.37 10.59
C GLY A 61 -12.09 11.01 11.02
N ILE A 62 -12.27 9.85 11.65
CA ILE A 62 -13.59 9.38 12.07
C ILE A 62 -14.02 9.93 13.43
N ALA A 63 -13.10 9.99 14.41
CA ALA A 63 -13.44 10.47 15.76
C ALA A 63 -13.91 11.94 15.73
N ARG A 64 -13.39 12.75 14.80
CA ARG A 64 -13.84 14.13 14.56
C ARG A 64 -15.28 14.23 14.02
N LEU A 65 -15.81 13.19 13.38
CA LEU A 65 -17.18 13.20 12.87
C LEU A 65 -18.23 13.16 14.00
N GLY A 66 -17.91 12.53 15.14
CA GLY A 66 -18.76 12.48 16.34
C GLY A 66 -20.10 11.72 16.22
N ASP A 67 -20.62 11.51 15.00
CA ASP A 67 -21.89 10.83 14.72
C ASP A 67 -21.69 9.57 13.86
N PRO A 68 -22.03 8.37 14.36
CA PRO A 68 -22.00 7.11 13.60
C PRO A 68 -22.84 7.14 12.32
N ARG A 69 -23.93 7.92 12.25
CA ARG A 69 -24.75 8.03 11.04
C ARG A 69 -24.04 8.75 9.91
N ALA A 70 -23.24 9.77 10.25
CA ALA A 70 -22.41 10.49 9.28
C ALA A 70 -21.36 9.55 8.66
N LEU A 71 -20.77 8.66 9.48
CA LEU A 71 -19.84 7.64 9.01
C LEU A 71 -20.49 6.69 7.99
N GLY A 72 -21.69 6.16 8.29
CA GLY A 72 -22.42 5.27 7.38
C GLY A 72 -22.75 5.93 6.04
N LYS A 73 -23.16 7.20 6.05
CA LYS A 73 -23.43 7.96 4.83
C LYS A 73 -22.15 8.18 4.00
N LEU A 74 -21.06 8.59 4.65
CA LEU A 74 -19.77 8.79 3.99
C LEU A 74 -19.24 7.49 3.38
N GLY A 75 -19.29 6.39 4.13
CA GLY A 75 -18.89 5.06 3.65
C GLY A 75 -19.74 4.57 2.49
N GLY A 76 -21.07 4.77 2.55
CA GLY A 76 -21.97 4.42 1.45
C GLY A 76 -21.71 5.22 0.17
N THR A 77 -21.50 6.54 0.28
CA THR A 77 -21.13 7.38 -0.87
C THR A 77 -19.76 6.97 -1.44
N ALA A 78 -18.78 6.67 -0.59
CA ALA A 78 -17.47 6.18 -1.03
C ALA A 78 -17.59 4.83 -1.75
N LEU A 79 -18.40 3.89 -1.23
CA LEU A 79 -18.63 2.60 -1.86
C LEU A 79 -19.27 2.77 -3.25
N GLY A 80 -20.30 3.62 -3.37
CA GLY A 80 -20.90 3.96 -4.65
C GLY A 80 -19.91 4.57 -5.63
N PHE A 81 -19.04 5.48 -5.17
CA PHE A 81 -17.96 6.07 -5.97
C PHE A 81 -16.95 5.01 -6.43
N PHE A 82 -16.51 4.11 -5.55
CA PHE A 82 -15.58 3.03 -5.90
C PHE A 82 -16.19 2.06 -6.91
N TRP A 83 -17.44 1.62 -6.73
CA TRP A 83 -18.12 0.79 -7.73
C TRP A 83 -18.28 1.51 -9.07
N GLY A 84 -18.68 2.78 -9.04
CA GLY A 84 -18.87 3.60 -10.22
C GLY A 84 -17.59 3.89 -11.00
N THR A 85 -16.42 3.82 -10.38
CA THR A 85 -15.12 4.06 -11.04
C THR A 85 -14.34 2.79 -11.34
N THR A 86 -14.37 1.81 -10.43
CA THR A 86 -13.59 0.57 -10.53
C THR A 86 -14.13 -0.35 -11.61
N VAL A 87 -15.45 -0.54 -11.70
CA VAL A 87 -16.03 -1.43 -12.73
C VAL A 87 -15.73 -0.90 -14.14
N PRO A 88 -15.96 0.38 -14.47
CA PRO A 88 -15.55 0.92 -15.77
C PRO A 88 -14.04 0.85 -16.00
N ALA A 89 -13.21 1.12 -14.98
CA ALA A 89 -11.76 1.01 -15.12
C ALA A 89 -11.31 -0.42 -15.47
N ILE A 90 -11.90 -1.44 -14.84
CA ILE A 90 -11.63 -2.85 -15.17
C ILE A 90 -12.06 -3.15 -16.61
N VAL A 91 -13.24 -2.72 -17.03
CA VAL A 91 -13.72 -2.92 -18.41
C VAL A 91 -12.79 -2.26 -19.42
N ILE A 92 -12.39 -1.01 -19.19
CA ILE A 92 -11.46 -0.29 -20.06
C ILE A 92 -10.11 -1.02 -20.12
N GLY A 93 -9.57 -1.43 -18.96
CA GLY A 93 -8.31 -2.16 -18.88
C GLY A 93 -8.35 -3.50 -19.63
N MET A 94 -9.43 -4.27 -19.48
CA MET A 94 -9.62 -5.54 -20.19
C MET A 94 -9.74 -5.34 -21.70
N VAL A 95 -10.50 -4.33 -22.15
CA VAL A 95 -10.65 -4.03 -23.58
C VAL A 95 -9.33 -3.56 -24.18
N PHE A 96 -8.63 -2.66 -23.49
CA PHE A 96 -7.33 -2.17 -23.91
C PHE A 96 -6.31 -3.32 -24.02
N MET A 97 -6.22 -4.18 -23.00
CA MET A 97 -5.32 -5.33 -23.01
C MET A 97 -5.64 -6.30 -24.15
N LYS A 98 -6.92 -6.58 -24.41
CA LYS A 98 -7.34 -7.43 -25.52
C LYS A 98 -6.90 -6.88 -26.88
N ILE A 99 -7.03 -5.56 -27.08
CA ILE A 99 -6.59 -4.89 -28.31
C ILE A 99 -5.07 -4.92 -28.43
N ALA A 100 -4.35 -4.59 -27.35
CA ALA A 100 -2.89 -4.57 -27.32
C ALA A 100 -2.28 -5.94 -27.67
N LEU A 101 -2.81 -7.03 -27.09
CA LEU A 101 -2.37 -8.40 -27.39
C LEU A 101 -2.66 -8.82 -28.85
N SER A 102 -3.67 -8.23 -29.48
CA SER A 102 -3.97 -8.50 -30.89
C SER A 102 -2.98 -7.82 -31.84
N ILE A 103 -2.37 -6.71 -31.44
CA ILE A 103 -1.40 -5.94 -32.25
C ILE A 103 0.02 -6.42 -31.97
N PHE A 104 0.33 -6.71 -30.69
CA PHE A 104 1.61 -7.21 -30.22
C PHE A 104 1.39 -8.57 -29.55
N PRO A 105 1.33 -9.66 -30.33
CA PRO A 105 1.18 -11.00 -29.75
C PRO A 105 2.43 -11.33 -28.94
N VAL A 106 2.32 -11.24 -27.61
CA VAL A 106 3.38 -11.68 -26.70
C VAL A 106 3.20 -13.17 -26.48
N ALA A 107 4.18 -13.98 -26.87
CA ALA A 107 4.25 -15.39 -26.51
C ALA A 107 4.68 -15.51 -25.04
N VAL A 108 3.80 -15.09 -24.12
CA VAL A 108 4.00 -15.40 -22.69
C VAL A 108 3.66 -16.88 -22.55
N GLN A 109 4.67 -17.72 -22.40
CA GLN A 109 4.44 -19.07 -21.90
C GLN A 109 3.80 -18.92 -20.52
N PRO A 110 2.58 -19.45 -20.30
CA PRO A 110 2.04 -19.46 -18.95
C PRO A 110 3.05 -20.18 -18.05
N PRO A 111 3.36 -19.66 -16.85
CA PRO A 111 4.26 -20.33 -15.94
C PRO A 111 3.79 -21.78 -15.75
N ALA A 112 4.71 -22.74 -15.85
CA ALA A 112 4.40 -24.19 -15.85
C ALA A 112 3.65 -24.63 -14.58
N SER A 113 3.73 -23.84 -13.51
CA SER A 113 2.79 -23.87 -12.40
C SER A 113 1.69 -22.84 -12.65
N ALA A 114 0.59 -23.28 -13.27
CA ALA A 114 -0.68 -22.65 -12.96
C ALA A 114 -0.88 -22.84 -11.46
N GLU A 115 -0.49 -21.85 -10.65
CA GLU A 115 -0.86 -21.81 -9.24
C GLU A 115 -2.36 -22.04 -9.22
N VAL A 116 -2.76 -23.14 -8.59
CA VAL A 116 -4.17 -23.47 -8.40
C VAL A 116 -4.79 -22.21 -7.80
N VAL A 117 -5.65 -21.54 -8.58
CA VAL A 117 -6.39 -20.38 -8.10
C VAL A 117 -7.09 -20.86 -6.84
N GLY A 118 -6.59 -20.43 -5.69
CA GLY A 118 -7.11 -20.85 -4.40
C GLY A 118 -8.62 -20.61 -4.38
N GLU A 119 -9.36 -21.44 -3.64
CA GLU A 119 -10.80 -21.27 -3.50
C GLU A 119 -11.11 -19.81 -3.16
N ILE A 120 -11.93 -19.17 -4.01
CA ILE A 120 -12.37 -17.80 -3.78
C ILE A 120 -13.15 -17.82 -2.47
N PRO A 121 -12.69 -17.13 -1.42
CA PRO A 121 -13.39 -17.11 -0.15
C PRO A 121 -14.82 -16.64 -0.39
N GLY A 122 -15.79 -17.34 0.22
CA GLY A 122 -17.18 -16.90 0.14
C GLY A 122 -17.35 -15.50 0.71
N LEU A 123 -18.39 -14.79 0.28
CA LEU A 123 -18.70 -13.44 0.80
C LEU A 123 -18.82 -13.43 2.34
N LEU A 124 -19.39 -14.49 2.91
CA LEU A 124 -19.51 -14.64 4.36
C LEU A 124 -18.15 -14.77 5.04
N ASP A 125 -17.24 -15.60 4.51
CA ASP A 125 -15.90 -15.76 5.06
C ASP A 125 -15.10 -14.46 5.00
N PHE A 126 -15.27 -13.69 3.91
CA PHE A 126 -14.68 -12.36 3.79
C PHE A 126 -15.20 -11.41 4.87
N LEU A 127 -16.52 -11.36 5.09
CA LEU A 127 -17.12 -10.52 6.14
C LEU A 127 -16.68 -10.93 7.54
N LEU A 128 -16.54 -12.23 7.80
CA LEU A 128 -16.05 -12.74 9.09
C LEU A 128 -14.58 -12.36 9.32
N ARG A 129 -13.73 -12.42 8.28
CA ARG A 129 -12.32 -12.00 8.35
C ARG A 129 -12.14 -10.49 8.51
N LEU A 130 -13.18 -9.71 8.23
CA LEU A 130 -13.14 -8.26 8.32
C LEU A 130 -13.04 -7.76 9.76
N ILE A 131 -13.60 -8.52 10.72
CA ILE A 131 -13.56 -8.21 12.14
C ILE A 131 -12.49 -9.10 12.79
N PRO A 132 -11.31 -8.56 13.14
CA PRO A 132 -10.25 -9.37 13.72
C PRO A 132 -10.60 -9.78 15.16
N ALA A 133 -10.31 -11.03 15.52
CA ALA A 133 -10.41 -11.49 16.91
C ALA A 133 -9.41 -10.77 17.83
N ASN A 134 -8.25 -10.38 17.28
CA ASN A 134 -7.23 -9.59 17.96
C ASN A 134 -6.65 -8.52 17.01
N PRO A 135 -6.86 -7.23 17.27
CA PRO A 135 -6.35 -6.16 16.41
C PRO A 135 -4.82 -6.04 16.46
N PHE A 136 -4.17 -6.44 17.55
CA PHE A 136 -2.71 -6.39 17.68
C PHE A 136 -2.03 -7.47 16.84
N SER A 137 -2.62 -8.68 16.74
CA SER A 137 -2.11 -9.69 15.81
C SER A 137 -2.33 -9.24 14.36
N ALA A 138 -3.49 -8.67 14.06
CA ALA A 138 -3.74 -8.09 12.74
C ALA A 138 -2.72 -6.99 12.37
N ALA A 139 -2.28 -6.18 13.34
CA ALA A 139 -1.18 -5.23 13.15
C ALA A 139 0.15 -5.94 12.88
N ALA A 140 0.51 -6.94 13.68
CA ALA A 140 1.76 -7.67 13.51
C ALA A 140 1.84 -8.40 12.15
N ASP A 141 0.71 -8.96 11.70
CA ASP A 141 0.60 -9.70 10.44
C ASP A 141 0.44 -8.78 9.21
N GLY A 142 0.33 -7.46 9.42
CA GLY A 142 0.12 -6.50 8.34
C GLY A 142 -1.26 -6.59 7.67
N ALA A 143 -2.25 -7.13 8.38
CA ALA A 143 -3.63 -7.24 7.91
C ALA A 143 -4.33 -5.87 7.97
N LEU A 144 -4.06 -5.04 6.95
CA LEU A 144 -4.53 -3.64 6.89
C LEU A 144 -6.06 -3.52 6.90
N LEU A 145 -6.77 -4.36 6.14
CA LEU A 145 -8.23 -4.25 6.03
C LEU A 145 -8.93 -4.49 7.39
N PRO A 146 -8.64 -5.58 8.14
CA PRO A 146 -9.14 -5.75 9.50
C PRO A 146 -8.76 -4.61 10.46
N LEU A 147 -7.53 -4.09 10.35
CA LEU A 147 -7.08 -2.94 11.16
C LEU A 147 -7.89 -1.68 10.87
N ILE A 148 -8.18 -1.40 9.61
CA ILE A 148 -9.02 -0.27 9.21
C ILE A 148 -10.40 -0.42 9.87
N VAL A 149 -11.03 -1.59 9.78
CA VAL A 149 -12.36 -1.83 10.36
C VAL A 149 -12.35 -1.69 11.87
N PHE A 150 -11.37 -2.29 12.55
CA PHE A 150 -11.18 -2.10 14.00
C PHE A 150 -11.03 -0.61 14.36
N THR A 151 -10.18 0.11 13.62
CA THR A 151 -9.91 1.54 13.87
C THR A 151 -11.17 2.39 13.65
N LEU A 152 -11.96 2.10 12.62
CA LEU A 152 -13.23 2.77 12.36
C LEU A 152 -14.20 2.58 13.53
N LEU A 153 -14.33 1.35 14.04
CA LEU A 153 -15.20 1.04 15.18
C LEU A 153 -14.70 1.69 16.47
N ALA A 154 -13.38 1.65 16.71
CA ALA A 154 -12.76 2.29 17.87
C ALA A 154 -12.95 3.81 17.84
N ALA A 155 -12.79 4.44 16.67
CA ALA A 155 -13.00 5.86 16.47
C ALA A 155 -14.47 6.27 16.63
N ALA A 156 -15.41 5.45 16.12
CA ALA A 156 -16.84 5.66 16.34
C ALA A 156 -17.20 5.55 17.83
N GLY A 157 -16.62 4.58 18.55
CA GLY A 157 -16.77 4.45 20.00
C GLY A 157 -16.19 5.64 20.77
N ALA A 158 -15.02 6.14 20.36
CA ALA A 158 -14.44 7.37 20.92
C ALA A 158 -15.31 8.61 20.63
N GLY A 159 -15.98 8.63 19.47
CA GLY A 159 -16.95 9.65 19.09
C GLY A 159 -18.13 9.78 20.06
N ALA A 160 -18.54 8.66 20.67
CA ALA A 160 -19.63 8.59 21.65
C ALA A 160 -19.22 8.98 23.09
N LEU A 161 -17.94 9.25 23.34
CA LEU A 161 -17.48 9.75 24.64
C LEU A 161 -17.81 11.24 24.82
N ALA A 162 -17.76 11.71 26.06
CA ALA A 162 -17.83 13.15 26.36
C ALA A 162 -16.75 13.93 25.58
N GLU A 163 -17.12 15.13 25.11
CA GLU A 163 -16.29 15.98 24.24
C GLU A 163 -14.84 16.06 24.71
N GLU A 164 -14.62 16.34 26.00
CA GLU A 164 -13.28 16.49 26.55
C GLU A 164 -12.43 15.22 26.46
N ARG A 165 -13.03 14.05 26.70
CA ARG A 165 -12.32 12.76 26.59
C ARG A 165 -12.03 12.42 25.13
N ARG A 166 -12.98 12.69 24.23
CA ARG A 166 -12.82 12.51 22.79
C ARG A 166 -11.69 13.38 22.26
N GLN A 167 -11.66 14.66 22.63
CA GLN A 167 -10.62 15.60 22.20
C GLN A 167 -9.22 15.17 22.67
N ARG A 168 -9.08 14.67 23.90
CA ARG A 168 -7.80 14.14 24.39
C ARG A 168 -7.28 12.97 23.53
N LEU A 169 -8.15 12.07 23.10
CA LEU A 169 -7.78 10.96 22.20
C LEU A 169 -7.44 11.43 20.79
N ILE A 170 -8.18 12.41 20.27
CA ILE A 170 -7.93 13.01 18.95
C ILE A 170 -6.57 13.71 18.92
N VAL A 171 -6.29 14.59 19.89
CA VAL A 171 -5.01 15.31 19.97
C VAL A 171 -3.84 14.34 20.09
N LEU A 172 -3.96 13.31 20.94
CA LEU A 172 -2.93 12.26 21.04
C LEU A 172 -2.70 11.56 19.69
N ALA A 173 -3.75 11.18 18.98
CA ALA A 173 -3.63 10.52 17.69
C ALA A 173 -3.05 11.46 16.61
N GLU A 174 -3.34 12.76 16.69
CA GLU A 174 -2.75 13.79 15.81
C GLU A 174 -1.26 13.94 16.05
N ASP A 175 -0.82 14.04 17.31
CA ASP A 175 0.59 14.16 17.66
C ASP A 175 1.38 12.93 17.19
N ILE A 176 0.81 11.73 17.36
CA ILE A 176 1.40 10.48 16.85
C ILE A 176 1.44 10.49 15.32
N SER A 177 0.37 10.93 14.65
CA SER A 177 0.32 11.02 13.18
C SER A 177 1.40 11.97 12.65
N GLU A 178 1.52 13.16 13.22
CA GLU A 178 2.52 14.17 12.86
C GLU A 178 3.94 13.64 13.08
N MET A 179 4.20 12.92 14.17
CA MET A 179 5.48 12.23 14.41
C MET A 179 5.80 11.26 13.27
N PHE A 180 4.85 10.42 12.86
CA PHE A 180 5.05 9.45 11.76
C PHE A 180 5.17 10.11 10.39
N ILE A 181 4.47 11.22 10.13
CA ILE A 181 4.64 12.03 8.92
C ILE A 181 6.07 12.56 8.82
N ARG A 182 6.66 13.03 9.93
CA ARG A 182 8.07 13.45 9.96
C ARG A 182 9.03 12.29 9.71
N LEU A 183 8.77 11.12 10.30
CA LEU A 183 9.57 9.92 10.03
C LEU A 183 9.53 9.52 8.56
N ILE A 184 8.35 9.58 7.91
CA ILE A 184 8.24 9.38 6.45
C ILE A 184 9.10 10.40 5.71
N GLY A 185 9.09 11.66 6.12
CA GLY A 185 9.96 12.70 5.54
C GLY A 185 11.43 12.32 5.54
N TRP A 186 11.93 11.75 6.65
CA TRP A 186 13.31 11.27 6.76
C TRP A 186 13.57 10.05 5.89
N ILE A 187 12.65 9.08 5.87
CA ILE A 187 12.76 7.88 5.03
C ILE A 187 12.80 8.28 3.55
N LEU A 188 11.94 9.21 3.11
CA LEU A 188 11.91 9.70 1.74
C LEU A 188 13.18 10.42 1.31
N TRP A 189 14.01 10.89 2.25
CA TRP A 189 15.33 11.44 1.92
C TRP A 189 16.27 10.37 1.36
N THR A 190 16.11 9.11 1.80
CA THR A 190 16.84 7.94 1.30
C THR A 190 16.23 7.35 0.01
N ALA A 191 15.09 7.87 -0.45
CA ALA A 191 14.37 7.35 -1.60
C ALA A 191 15.19 7.23 -2.90
N PRO A 192 16.12 8.14 -3.27
CA PRO A 192 16.94 7.96 -4.46
C PRO A 192 17.72 6.64 -4.48
N VAL A 193 18.28 6.26 -3.33
CA VAL A 193 19.03 5.01 -3.17
C VAL A 193 18.07 3.83 -3.11
N GLY A 194 16.97 3.94 -2.34
CA GLY A 194 15.97 2.88 -2.24
C GLY A 194 15.34 2.53 -3.59
N VAL A 195 14.94 3.53 -4.37
CA VAL A 195 14.32 3.36 -5.69
C VAL A 195 15.32 2.79 -6.70
N PHE A 196 16.58 3.24 -6.70
CA PHE A 196 17.65 2.64 -7.50
C PHE A 196 17.80 1.14 -7.20
N SER A 197 17.86 0.81 -5.92
CA SER A 197 18.06 -0.54 -5.40
C SER A 197 16.89 -1.49 -5.67
N LEU A 198 15.67 -0.95 -5.80
CA LEU A 198 14.47 -1.70 -6.16
C LEU A 198 14.33 -1.89 -7.67
N ALA A 199 14.63 -0.85 -8.45
CA ALA A 199 14.44 -0.86 -9.91
C ALA A 199 15.50 -1.71 -10.62
N SER A 200 16.74 -1.73 -10.14
CA SER A 200 17.84 -2.43 -10.79
C SER A 200 17.63 -3.95 -10.93
N PRO A 201 17.41 -4.72 -9.85
CA PRO A 201 17.21 -6.17 -9.97
C PRO A 201 15.85 -6.56 -10.58
N ALA A 202 14.88 -5.64 -10.65
CA ALA A 202 13.57 -5.93 -11.23
C ALA A 202 13.58 -6.02 -12.76
N VAL A 203 14.62 -5.48 -13.41
CA VAL A 203 14.76 -5.41 -14.87
C VAL A 203 16.12 -5.96 -15.35
N ALA A 204 16.91 -6.55 -14.45
CA ALA A 204 18.17 -7.24 -14.74
C ALA A 204 17.92 -8.71 -15.08
#